data_AF-A0A955LKS3-F1
#
_entry.id   AF-A0A955LKS3-F1
#
_cell.length_a   1.000
_cell.length_b   1.000
_cell.length_c   1.000
_cell.angle_alpha   90.00
_cell.angle_beta   90.00
_cell.angle_gamma   90.00
#
_symmetry.space_group_name_H-M   'P 1'
#
loop_
_entity.id
_entity.type
_entity.pdbx_description
1 polymer ?
#
loop_
_entity_poly.entity_id
_entity_poly.type
_entity_poly.pdbx_seq_one_letter_code
_entity_poly.pdbx_strand_id
1 'polypeptide(L)'
;KKEFVKSVKLRIDEIATKYIAPDEGTLDFALMYIPAENVYYETIIKGEDGNDLVSYAYGKRVIPVSPNNLYVYLQTIAMGLRGMQVEHRAKEILADLSRLNTEFTKVTESYDVLGKHITSASSRYEETGRLLGKFGTRVEQIEEKTGDDRRQIIE
;
A
#
# COMPACT_ATOMS: atom_id res chain seq x y z
N LYS A 1 18.42 -48.39 -20.48
CA LYS A 1 18.61 -47.47 -19.33
C LYS A 1 19.54 -46.28 -19.68
N LYS A 2 20.81 -46.48 -20.04
CA LYS A 2 21.77 -45.39 -20.35
C LYS A 2 21.33 -44.44 -21.49
N GLU A 3 20.89 -44.95 -22.62
CA GLU A 3 20.40 -44.13 -23.74
C GLU A 3 19.17 -43.28 -23.36
N PHE A 4 18.29 -43.83 -22.53
CA PHE A 4 17.11 -43.14 -22.06
C PHE A 4 17.48 -41.96 -21.13
N VAL A 5 18.37 -42.19 -20.16
CA VAL A 5 18.91 -41.13 -19.28
C VAL A 5 19.58 -40.03 -20.10
N LYS A 6 20.37 -40.40 -21.11
CA LYS A 6 21.00 -39.46 -22.03
C LYS A 6 19.97 -38.64 -22.81
N SER A 7 18.90 -39.27 -23.30
CA SER A 7 17.81 -38.59 -24.00
C SER A 7 17.07 -37.60 -23.09
N VAL A 8 16.83 -37.94 -21.83
CA VAL A 8 16.18 -37.05 -20.87
C VAL A 8 17.07 -35.86 -20.56
N LYS A 9 18.37 -36.09 -20.37
CA LYS A 9 19.38 -35.03 -20.18
C LYS A 9 19.41 -34.07 -21.37
N LEU A 10 19.39 -34.59 -22.60
CA LEU A 10 19.33 -33.77 -23.82
C LEU A 10 18.05 -32.91 -23.84
N ARG A 11 16.91 -33.46 -23.41
CA ARG A 11 15.66 -32.69 -23.34
C ARG A 11 15.71 -31.59 -22.28
N ILE A 12 16.33 -31.85 -21.14
CA ILE A 12 16.58 -30.83 -20.10
C ILE A 12 17.43 -29.70 -20.68
N ASP A 13 18.53 -30.03 -21.35
CA ASP A 13 19.43 -29.03 -21.96
C ASP A 13 18.73 -28.21 -23.05
N GLU A 14 17.92 -28.87 -23.89
CA GLU A 14 17.11 -28.20 -24.89
C GLU A 14 16.13 -27.23 -24.25
N ILE A 15 15.43 -27.65 -23.20
CA ILE A 15 14.45 -26.79 -22.52
C ILE A 15 15.14 -25.58 -21.89
N ALA A 16 16.25 -25.81 -21.18
CA ALA A 16 17.01 -24.76 -20.54
C ALA A 16 17.53 -23.72 -21.54
N THR A 17 17.92 -24.17 -22.74
CA THR A 17 18.47 -23.28 -23.77
C THR A 17 17.39 -22.56 -24.58
N LYS A 18 16.27 -23.22 -24.88
CA LYS A 18 15.25 -22.69 -25.79
C LYS A 18 14.09 -21.96 -25.11
N TYR A 19 13.77 -22.29 -23.86
CA TYR A 19 12.55 -21.81 -23.20
C TYR A 19 12.80 -21.02 -21.91
N ILE A 20 14.03 -20.97 -21.44
CA ILE A 20 14.43 -20.12 -20.31
C ILE A 20 15.19 -18.91 -20.87
N ALA A 21 14.45 -17.92 -21.35
CA ALA A 21 14.95 -16.67 -21.92
C ALA A 21 14.28 -15.47 -21.22
N PRO A 22 14.75 -15.09 -20.01
CA PRO A 22 14.19 -13.96 -19.27
C PRO A 22 14.22 -12.64 -20.06
N ASP A 23 15.25 -12.44 -20.91
CA ASP A 23 15.37 -11.27 -21.78
C ASP A 23 14.29 -11.21 -22.87
N GLU A 24 13.64 -12.34 -23.18
CA GLU A 24 12.50 -12.46 -24.09
C GLU A 24 11.15 -12.50 -23.34
N GLY A 25 11.15 -12.26 -22.03
CA GLY A 25 9.94 -12.20 -21.21
C GLY A 25 9.44 -13.55 -20.67
N THR A 26 10.25 -14.61 -20.74
CA THR A 26 9.91 -15.87 -20.06
C THR A 26 10.24 -15.81 -18.57
N LEU A 27 9.75 -16.81 -17.82
CA LEU A 27 10.26 -17.04 -16.48
C LEU A 27 11.71 -17.54 -16.54
N ASP A 28 12.36 -17.46 -15.40
CA ASP A 28 13.74 -17.86 -15.19
C ASP A 28 13.88 -19.37 -14.86
N PHE A 29 12.79 -20.11 -15.02
CA PHE A 29 12.71 -21.57 -14.94
C PHE A 29 11.68 -22.10 -15.94
N ALA A 30 11.71 -23.40 -16.22
CA ALA A 30 10.72 -24.08 -17.05
C ALA A 30 10.22 -25.36 -16.40
N LEU A 31 8.95 -25.70 -16.60
CA LEU A 31 8.40 -27.00 -16.21
C LEU A 31 8.60 -28.01 -17.35
N MET A 32 9.20 -29.16 -17.06
CA MET A 32 9.32 -30.27 -18.02
C MET A 32 8.29 -31.34 -17.68
N TYR A 33 7.21 -31.39 -18.46
CA TYR A 33 6.15 -32.38 -18.26
C TYR A 33 6.53 -33.77 -18.77
N ILE A 34 6.45 -34.77 -17.89
CA ILE A 34 6.64 -36.17 -18.20
C ILE A 34 5.27 -36.86 -18.07
N PRO A 35 4.60 -37.23 -19.18
CA PRO A 35 3.21 -37.67 -19.16
C PRO A 35 2.97 -39.03 -18.49
N ALA A 36 4.01 -39.87 -18.41
CA ALA A 36 3.91 -41.22 -17.85
C ALA A 36 4.47 -41.23 -16.42
N GLU A 37 3.60 -41.46 -15.43
CA GLU A 37 3.95 -41.38 -14.01
C GLU A 37 5.04 -42.39 -13.62
N ASN A 38 4.93 -43.63 -14.11
CA ASN A 38 5.95 -44.66 -13.91
C ASN A 38 7.32 -44.24 -14.48
N VAL A 39 7.33 -43.59 -15.65
CA VAL A 39 8.56 -43.04 -16.23
C VAL A 39 9.12 -41.92 -15.37
N TYR A 40 8.28 -41.00 -14.89
CA TYR A 40 8.71 -39.95 -13.96
C TYR A 40 9.36 -40.55 -12.70
N TYR A 41 8.72 -41.54 -12.06
CA TYR A 41 9.28 -42.19 -10.87
C TYR A 41 10.62 -42.88 -11.14
N GLU A 42 10.71 -43.69 -12.19
CA GLU A 42 11.94 -44.43 -12.50
C GLU A 42 13.10 -43.51 -12.94
N THR A 43 12.79 -42.33 -13.50
CA THR A 43 13.77 -41.43 -14.10
C THR A 43 14.21 -40.31 -13.17
N ILE A 44 13.25 -39.67 -12.51
CA ILE A 44 13.44 -38.50 -11.67
C ILE A 44 13.59 -38.96 -10.22
N ILE A 45 12.67 -39.76 -9.69
CA ILE A 45 12.65 -40.07 -8.24
C ILE A 45 13.64 -41.17 -7.84
N LYS A 46 13.67 -42.28 -8.57
CA LYS A 46 14.43 -43.48 -8.20
C LYS A 46 15.89 -43.48 -8.64
N GLY A 47 16.34 -42.48 -9.40
CA GLY A 47 17.61 -42.47 -10.13
C GLY A 47 18.74 -43.27 -9.45
N GLU A 48 18.90 -44.54 -9.84
CA GLU A 48 19.97 -45.39 -9.31
C GLU A 48 21.29 -45.04 -10.00
N ASP A 49 22.39 -45.18 -9.25
CA ASP A 49 23.78 -45.11 -9.73
C ASP A 49 24.27 -43.72 -10.20
N GLY A 50 24.35 -42.76 -9.27
CA GLY A 50 25.19 -41.56 -9.42
C GLY A 50 24.79 -40.56 -10.52
N ASN A 51 23.64 -40.76 -11.17
CA ASN A 51 23.06 -39.83 -12.14
C ASN A 51 21.83 -39.17 -11.53
N ASP A 52 22.06 -38.15 -10.71
CA ASP A 52 20.99 -37.34 -10.15
C ASP A 52 20.43 -36.39 -11.22
N LEU A 53 19.54 -36.94 -12.06
CA LEU A 53 18.82 -36.18 -13.09
C LEU A 53 17.97 -35.07 -12.47
N VAL A 54 17.53 -35.20 -11.21
CA VAL A 54 16.77 -34.16 -10.51
C VAL A 54 17.66 -32.97 -10.24
N SER A 55 18.82 -33.20 -9.61
CA SER A 55 19.80 -32.15 -9.37
C SER A 55 20.31 -31.54 -10.67
N TYR A 56 20.48 -32.35 -11.73
CA TYR A 56 20.84 -31.82 -13.05
C TYR A 56 19.75 -30.90 -13.62
N ALA A 57 18.49 -31.33 -13.59
CA ALA A 57 17.36 -30.54 -14.06
C ALA A 57 17.24 -29.23 -13.27
N TYR A 58 17.28 -29.30 -11.94
CA TYR A 58 17.22 -28.12 -11.08
C TYR A 58 18.42 -27.18 -11.28
N GLY A 59 19.64 -27.70 -11.44
CA GLY A 59 20.81 -26.90 -11.80
C GLY A 59 20.67 -26.20 -13.14
N LYS A 60 19.86 -26.75 -14.06
CA LYS A 60 19.47 -26.14 -15.33
C LYS A 60 18.19 -25.31 -15.25
N ARG A 61 17.64 -25.11 -14.06
CA ARG A 61 16.38 -24.38 -13.80
C ARG A 61 15.18 -25.02 -14.53
N VAL A 62 15.27 -26.31 -14.79
CA VAL A 62 14.19 -27.13 -15.34
C VAL A 62 13.60 -27.94 -14.20
N ILE A 63 12.29 -27.85 -14.01
CA ILE A 63 11.56 -28.53 -12.95
C ILE A 63 10.77 -29.68 -13.59
N PRO A 64 11.19 -30.94 -13.41
CA PRO A 64 10.42 -32.08 -13.90
C PRO A 64 9.09 -32.18 -13.17
N VAL A 65 8.00 -32.36 -13.91
CA VAL A 65 6.65 -32.50 -13.36
C VAL A 65 5.94 -33.68 -14.02
N SER A 66 5.05 -34.32 -13.27
CA SER A 66 4.24 -35.47 -13.67
C SER A 66 2.74 -35.10 -13.64
N PRO A 67 1.84 -35.94 -14.20
CA PRO A 67 0.40 -35.71 -14.10
C PRO A 67 -0.07 -35.46 -12.66
N ASN A 68 0.49 -36.20 -11.70
CA ASN A 68 0.08 -36.12 -10.29
C ASN A 68 0.52 -34.81 -9.61
N ASN A 69 1.67 -34.25 -9.99
CA ASN A 69 2.21 -33.08 -9.30
C ASN A 69 2.07 -31.77 -10.09
N LEU A 70 1.78 -31.81 -11.40
CA LEU A 70 1.61 -30.62 -12.24
C LEU A 70 0.54 -29.68 -11.67
N TYR A 71 -0.59 -30.24 -11.24
CA TYR A 71 -1.68 -29.44 -10.64
C TYR A 71 -1.21 -28.69 -9.39
N VAL A 72 -0.41 -29.33 -8.54
CA VAL A 72 0.12 -28.72 -7.30
C VAL A 72 1.04 -27.55 -7.64
N TYR A 73 1.96 -27.72 -8.60
CA TYR A 73 2.83 -26.62 -9.06
C TYR A 73 2.03 -25.45 -9.64
N LEU A 74 1.04 -25.72 -10.50
CA LEU A 74 0.18 -24.68 -11.06
C LEU A 74 -0.61 -23.96 -9.98
N GLN A 75 -1.13 -24.67 -8.97
CA GLN A 75 -1.82 -24.08 -7.84
C GLN A 75 -0.89 -23.18 -7.01
N THR A 76 0.35 -23.61 -6.75
CA THR A 76 1.36 -22.79 -6.05
C THR A 76 1.70 -21.53 -6.86
N ILE A 77 1.88 -21.64 -8.17
CA ILE A 77 2.11 -20.48 -9.05
C ILE A 77 0.92 -19.52 -9.00
N ALA A 78 -0.30 -20.04 -9.14
CA ALA A 78 -1.52 -19.23 -9.08
C ALA A 78 -1.72 -18.55 -7.71
N MET A 79 -1.28 -19.19 -6.62
CA MET A 79 -1.28 -18.59 -5.28
C MET A 79 -0.23 -17.47 -5.19
N GLY A 80 0.99 -17.69 -5.69
CA GLY A 80 2.04 -16.66 -5.74
C GLY A 80 1.61 -15.43 -6.54
N LEU A 81 1.03 -15.62 -7.73
CA LEU A 81 0.51 -14.52 -8.55
C LEU A 81 -0.60 -13.73 -7.87
N ARG A 82 -1.53 -14.41 -7.18
CA ARG A 82 -2.56 -13.74 -6.36
C ARG A 82 -1.95 -12.95 -5.21
N GLY A 83 -0.93 -13.49 -4.55
CA GLY A 83 -0.17 -12.79 -3.51
C GLY A 83 0.45 -11.48 -4.03
N MET A 84 1.07 -11.51 -5.21
CA MET A 84 1.65 -10.32 -5.84
C MET A 84 0.60 -9.25 -6.17
N GLN A 85 -0.59 -9.66 -6.62
CA GLN A 85 -1.69 -8.71 -6.86
C GLN A 85 -2.18 -8.05 -5.57
N VAL A 86 -2.28 -8.82 -4.47
CA VAL A 86 -2.64 -8.29 -3.16
C VAL A 86 -1.58 -7.31 -2.66
N GLU A 87 -0.30 -7.65 -2.78
CA GLU A 87 0.82 -6.77 -2.42
C GLU A 87 0.76 -5.44 -3.19
N HIS A 88 0.51 -5.49 -4.50
CA HIS A 88 0.40 -4.29 -5.33
C HIS A 88 -0.71 -3.36 -4.84
N ARG A 89 -1.92 -3.90 -4.62
CA ARG A 89 -3.06 -3.13 -4.10
C ARG A 89 -2.78 -2.57 -2.70
N ALA A 90 -2.10 -3.33 -1.84
CA ALA A 90 -1.72 -2.86 -0.52
C ALA A 90 -0.78 -1.64 -0.60
N LYS A 91 0.17 -1.64 -1.54
CA LYS A 91 1.04 -0.47 -1.79
C LYS A 91 0.25 0.74 -2.27
N GLU A 92 -0.72 0.56 -3.15
CA GLU A 92 -1.62 1.64 -3.59
C GLU A 92 -2.41 2.23 -2.41
N ILE A 93 -3.03 1.38 -1.58
CA ILE A 93 -3.77 1.82 -0.40
C ILE A 93 -2.88 2.60 0.58
N LEU A 94 -1.64 2.14 0.82
CA LEU A 94 -0.70 2.85 1.69
C LEU A 94 -0.31 4.22 1.11
N ALA A 95 -0.12 4.32 -0.20
CA ALA A 95 0.14 5.60 -0.86
C ALA A 95 -1.06 6.56 -0.73
N ASP A 96 -2.28 6.05 -0.89
CA ASP A 96 -3.52 6.82 -0.70
C ASP A 96 -3.65 7.34 0.72
N LEU A 97 -3.42 6.49 1.72
CA LEU A 97 -3.45 6.89 3.13
C LEU A 97 -2.41 7.96 3.46
N SER A 98 -1.22 7.87 2.88
CA SER A 98 -0.19 8.90 3.05
C SER A 98 -0.62 10.26 2.48
N ARG A 99 -1.24 10.26 1.30
CA ARG A 99 -1.83 11.48 0.70
C ARG A 99 -2.94 12.05 1.56
N LEU A 100 -3.89 11.20 1.99
CA LEU A 100 -4.99 11.61 2.87
C LEU A 100 -4.49 12.19 4.19
N ASN A 101 -3.46 11.60 4.80
CA ASN A 101 -2.88 12.14 6.03
C ASN A 101 -2.30 13.55 5.82
N THR A 102 -1.64 13.79 4.69
CA THR A 102 -1.10 15.11 4.33
C THR A 102 -2.22 16.13 4.14
N GLU A 103 -3.31 15.75 3.48
CA GLU A 103 -4.50 16.60 3.32
C GLU A 103 -5.16 16.89 4.66
N PHE A 104 -5.30 15.88 5.51
CA PHE A 104 -5.87 16.01 6.85
C PHE A 104 -5.08 17.01 7.69
N THR A 105 -3.74 16.93 7.70
CA THR A 105 -2.89 17.90 8.41
C THR A 105 -3.15 19.34 7.95
N LYS A 106 -3.27 19.59 6.64
CA LYS A 106 -3.56 20.94 6.11
C LYS A 106 -4.93 21.46 6.58
N VAL A 107 -5.92 20.58 6.63
CA VAL A 107 -7.26 20.93 7.14
C VAL A 107 -7.18 21.24 8.63
N THR A 108 -6.46 20.44 9.42
CA THR A 108 -6.27 20.70 10.86
C THR A 108 -5.56 22.03 11.10
N GLU A 109 -4.49 22.34 10.37
CA GLU A 109 -3.79 23.64 10.46
C GLU A 109 -4.73 24.81 10.14
N SER A 110 -5.54 24.68 9.09
CA SER A 110 -6.52 25.70 8.71
C SER A 110 -7.61 25.87 9.78
N TYR A 111 -8.05 24.77 10.38
CA TYR A 111 -9.01 24.76 11.47
C TYR A 111 -8.46 25.43 12.73
N ASP A 112 -7.19 25.19 13.08
CA ASP A 112 -6.53 25.84 14.21
C ASP A 112 -6.40 27.35 14.02
N VAL A 113 -6.08 27.79 12.80
CA VAL A 113 -6.05 29.22 12.44
C VAL A 113 -7.44 29.83 12.58
N LEU A 114 -8.48 29.16 12.09
CA LEU A 114 -9.87 29.60 12.26
C LEU A 114 -10.23 29.74 13.74
N GLY A 115 -9.87 28.76 14.57
CA GLY A 115 -10.07 28.81 16.03
C GLY A 115 -9.42 30.04 16.67
N LYS A 116 -8.18 30.37 16.28
CA LYS A 116 -7.49 31.59 16.75
C LYS A 116 -8.23 32.87 16.34
N HIS A 117 -8.77 32.94 15.12
CA HIS A 117 -9.54 34.08 14.64
C HIS A 117 -10.86 34.24 15.42
N ILE A 118 -11.58 33.15 15.68
CA ILE A 118 -12.82 33.17 16.47
C ILE A 118 -12.54 33.67 17.89
N THR A 119 -11.51 33.13 18.56
CA THR A 119 -11.12 33.59 19.91
C THR A 119 -10.78 35.07 19.91
N SER A 120 -9.99 35.53 18.93
CA SER A 120 -9.61 36.94 18.81
C SER A 120 -10.82 37.86 18.59
N ALA A 121 -11.76 37.44 17.74
CA ALA A 121 -13.00 38.16 17.49
C ALA A 121 -13.87 38.22 18.75
N SER A 122 -14.01 37.10 19.48
CA SER A 122 -14.75 37.05 20.75
C SER A 122 -14.15 38.00 21.78
N SER A 123 -12.82 38.01 21.95
CA SER A 123 -12.15 38.92 22.89
C SER A 123 -12.38 40.39 22.53
N ARG A 124 -12.29 40.75 21.24
CA ARG A 124 -12.58 42.12 20.77
C ARG A 124 -14.04 42.52 20.98
N TYR A 125 -14.96 41.58 20.78
CA TYR A 125 -16.38 41.79 21.03
C TYR A 125 -16.64 42.10 22.50
N GLU A 126 -16.08 41.31 23.42
CA GLU A 126 -16.19 41.56 24.87
C GLU A 126 -15.58 42.90 25.30
N GLU A 127 -14.39 43.23 24.79
CA GLU A 127 -13.73 44.50 25.08
C GLU A 127 -14.57 45.69 24.62
N THR A 128 -15.08 45.64 23.40
CA THR A 128 -15.96 46.67 22.84
C THR A 128 -17.25 46.79 23.65
N GLY A 129 -17.83 45.67 24.07
CA GLY A 129 -19.00 45.65 24.96
C GLY A 129 -18.74 46.37 26.29
N ARG A 130 -17.58 46.15 26.91
CA ARG A 130 -17.19 46.87 28.14
C ARG A 130 -17.01 48.37 27.89
N LEU A 131 -16.42 48.76 26.77
CA LEU A 131 -16.25 50.18 26.40
C LEU A 131 -17.59 50.87 26.15
N LEU A 132 -18.52 50.22 25.45
CA LEU A 132 -19.88 50.71 25.24
C LEU A 132 -20.63 50.89 26.56
N GLY A 133 -20.51 49.93 27.49
CA GLY A 133 -21.08 50.08 28.84
C GLY A 133 -20.54 51.31 29.57
N LYS A 134 -19.22 51.52 29.57
CA LYS A 134 -18.59 52.73 30.15
C LYS A 134 -19.03 54.02 29.47
N PHE A 135 -19.23 53.98 28.15
CA PHE A 135 -19.71 55.12 27.39
C PHE A 135 -21.15 55.46 27.80
N GLY A 136 -22.03 54.47 27.88
CA GLY A 136 -23.41 54.63 28.37
C GLY A 136 -23.46 55.30 29.74
N THR A 137 -22.69 54.81 30.72
CA THR A 137 -22.63 55.42 32.05
C THR A 137 -22.14 56.88 32.03
N ARG A 138 -21.20 57.23 31.14
CA ARG A 138 -20.76 58.64 31.02
C ARG A 138 -21.84 59.52 30.40
N VAL A 139 -22.59 59.01 29.42
CA VAL A 139 -23.73 59.73 28.83
C VAL A 139 -24.78 60.00 29.91
N GLU A 140 -25.16 58.99 30.69
CA GLU A 140 -26.11 59.13 31.81
C GLU A 140 -25.64 60.18 32.84
N GLN A 141 -24.36 60.17 33.23
CA GLN A 141 -23.80 61.15 34.16
C GLN A 141 -23.83 62.59 33.61
N ILE A 142 -23.63 62.77 32.31
CA ILE A 142 -23.70 64.09 31.66
C ILE A 142 -25.16 64.55 31.59
N GLU A 143 -26.09 63.65 31.26
CA GLU A 143 -27.53 63.96 31.25
C GLU A 143 -28.04 64.36 32.64
N GLU A 144 -27.63 63.66 33.71
CA GLU A 144 -27.97 64.03 35.09
C GLU A 144 -27.45 65.42 35.45
N LYS A 145 -26.17 65.72 35.19
CA LYS A 145 -25.59 67.04 35.48
C LYS A 145 -26.26 68.16 34.69
N THR A 146 -26.56 67.94 33.41
CA THR A 146 -27.20 68.94 32.55
C THR A 146 -28.66 69.18 32.96
N GLY A 147 -29.33 68.16 33.52
CA GLY A 147 -30.66 68.28 34.12
C GLY A 147 -30.67 69.05 35.44
N ASP A 148 -29.62 68.90 36.25
CA ASP A 148 -29.46 69.60 37.53
C ASP A 148 -29.10 71.08 37.34
N ASP A 149 -28.19 71.38 36.40
CA ASP A 149 -27.85 72.76 36.00
C ASP A 149 -29.07 73.52 35.44
N ARG A 150 -29.97 72.83 34.72
CA ARG A 150 -31.23 73.44 34.24
C ARG A 150 -32.23 73.73 35.35
N ARG A 151 -32.21 73.00 36.46
CA ARG A 151 -33.10 73.25 37.61
C ARG A 151 -32.62 74.45 38.44
N GLN A 152 -31.31 74.63 38.57
CA GLN A 152 -30.72 75.81 39.25
C GLN A 152 -30.92 77.14 38.52
N ILE A 153 -31.20 77.14 37.21
CA ILE A 153 -31.43 78.38 36.43
C ILE A 153 -32.90 78.84 36.49
N ILE A 154 -33.82 78.00 36.97
CA ILE A 154 -35.27 78.27 37.00
C ILE A 154 -35.76 78.65 38.42
N GLU A 155 -34.92 78.53 39.45
CA GLU A 155 -35.11 79.13 40.79
C GLU A 155 -34.38 80.47 40.91
#